data_AF-A0A0K8S823-F1
#
_entry.id   AF-A0A0K8S823-F1
#
_cell.length_a   1.000
_cell.length_b   1.000
_cell.length_c   1.000
_cell.angle_alpha   90.00
_cell.angle_beta   90.00
_cell.angle_gamma   90.00
#
_symmetry.space_group_name_H-M   'P 1'
#
loop_
_entity.id
_entity.type
_entity.pdbx_description
1 polymer ?
#
loop_
_entity_poly.entity_id
_entity_poly.type
_entity_poly.pdbx_seq_one_letter_code
_entity_poly.pdbx_strand_id
1 'polypeptide(L)'
;VKKSAVNWTQGSPSSSDSSDIWIPNEERKAQMWHATPIPEWTKEQVCQWLLGIGAEQYISKFLEMGITGSSLLVLESRQLKAMGVVGENKSRMKRKLKDLRAQAEKEKRQSDKQRREKEKLLKKAEKLAEKASRKK
;
A
#
# COMPACT_ATOMS: atom_id res chain seq x y z
N VAL A 1 65.76 -15.54 12.98
CA VAL A 1 64.69 -16.30 12.30
C VAL A 1 63.50 -15.38 12.12
N LYS A 2 62.93 -15.37 10.92
CA LYS A 2 61.91 -14.42 10.44
C LYS A 2 60.53 -14.94 10.83
N LYS A 3 59.60 -14.09 11.29
CA LYS A 3 58.17 -14.24 10.98
C LYS A 3 57.55 -12.86 10.77
N SER A 4 57.33 -12.57 9.50
CA SER A 4 56.64 -11.41 8.96
C SER A 4 55.20 -11.34 9.47
N ALA A 5 54.77 -10.15 9.89
CA ALA A 5 53.36 -9.80 9.92
C ALA A 5 53.08 -8.95 8.69
N VAL A 6 52.19 -9.46 7.84
CA VAL A 6 51.78 -8.88 6.57
C VAL A 6 50.99 -7.60 6.81
N ASN A 7 51.36 -6.58 6.04
CA ASN A 7 50.76 -5.26 5.98
C ASN A 7 49.41 -5.32 5.24
N TRP A 8 48.38 -4.62 5.72
CA TRP A 8 47.26 -4.17 4.89
C TRP A 8 46.91 -2.72 5.22
N THR A 9 47.24 -1.87 4.26
CA THR A 9 46.95 -0.45 4.19
C THR A 9 45.47 -0.18 3.88
N GLN A 10 45.01 0.95 4.41
CA GLN A 10 43.96 1.85 3.88
C GLN A 10 42.51 1.36 3.77
N GLY A 11 41.62 2.21 4.28
CA GLY A 11 40.22 2.25 3.89
C GLY A 11 39.33 2.83 4.99
N SER A 12 39.31 4.15 5.14
CA SER A 12 38.07 4.79 5.59
C SER A 12 37.09 4.76 4.43
N PRO A 13 35.87 4.27 4.63
CA PRO A 13 34.72 4.88 4.00
C PRO A 13 33.82 5.42 5.12
N SER A 14 33.86 6.74 5.27
CA SER A 14 32.63 7.47 5.54
C SER A 14 31.64 7.07 4.45
N SER A 15 30.70 6.20 4.77
CA SER A 15 29.39 6.27 4.15
C SER A 15 28.41 5.56 5.07
N SER A 16 27.63 6.35 5.82
CA SER A 16 26.24 5.97 6.05
C SER A 16 25.55 5.93 4.69
N ASP A 17 25.82 4.90 3.90
CA ASP A 17 24.91 4.51 2.84
C ASP A 17 23.88 3.63 3.54
N SER A 18 22.89 4.31 4.12
CA SER A 18 21.61 3.71 4.44
C SER A 18 21.10 3.19 3.10
N SER A 19 21.45 1.94 2.79
CA SER A 19 21.15 1.32 1.52
C SER A 19 19.65 1.42 1.36
N ASP A 20 19.27 2.32 0.45
CA ASP A 20 17.95 2.47 -0.10
C ASP A 20 17.35 1.07 -0.15
N ILE A 21 16.41 0.81 0.77
CA ILE A 21 15.60 -0.39 0.70
C ILE A 21 14.79 -0.16 -0.58
N TRP A 22 15.35 -0.59 -1.70
CA TRP A 22 14.65 -0.82 -2.94
C TRP A 22 13.69 -1.95 -2.64
N ILE A 23 12.63 -1.64 -1.90
CA ILE A 23 11.41 -2.39 -1.91
C ILE A 23 10.96 -2.29 -3.37
N PRO A 24 10.96 -3.40 -4.14
CA PRO A 24 10.48 -3.37 -5.50
C PRO A 24 9.12 -2.68 -5.51
N ASN A 25 8.99 -1.70 -6.39
CA ASN A 25 7.84 -0.81 -6.49
C ASN A 25 6.51 -1.56 -6.38
N GLU A 26 6.42 -2.81 -6.86
CA GLU A 26 5.27 -3.72 -6.78
C GLU A 26 4.78 -4.14 -5.39
N GLU A 27 5.61 -4.14 -4.35
CA GLU A 27 5.15 -4.45 -2.99
C GLU A 27 4.61 -3.18 -2.29
N ARG A 28 5.26 -2.03 -2.51
CA ARG A 28 4.69 -0.71 -2.17
C ARG A 28 3.36 -0.50 -2.92
N LYS A 29 3.31 -1.00 -4.16
CA LYS A 29 2.19 -1.52 -4.98
C LYS A 29 0.99 -2.03 -4.19
N ALA A 30 1.21 -3.16 -3.51
CA ALA A 30 0.19 -3.86 -2.75
C ALA A 30 -0.17 -3.15 -1.43
N GLN A 31 0.69 -2.27 -0.92
CA GLN A 31 0.42 -1.51 0.30
C GLN A 31 -0.41 -0.22 0.05
N MET A 32 -0.43 0.29 -1.18
CA MET A 32 -0.98 1.62 -1.46
C MET A 32 -2.50 1.69 -1.68
N TRP A 33 -3.20 0.57 -1.89
CA TRP A 33 -4.68 0.60 -1.96
C TRP A 33 -5.34 0.91 -0.60
N HIS A 34 -4.59 0.81 0.51
CA HIS A 34 -5.06 1.20 1.85
C HIS A 34 -4.79 2.67 2.22
N ALA A 35 -4.03 3.40 1.40
CA ALA A 35 -3.63 4.77 1.70
C ALA A 35 -4.74 5.79 1.38
N THR A 36 -5.65 5.42 0.48
CA THR A 36 -6.72 6.27 -0.03
C THR A 36 -8.06 5.68 0.39
N PRO A 37 -9.04 6.48 0.84
CA PRO A 37 -10.35 5.95 1.18
C PRO A 37 -11.01 5.31 -0.04
N ILE A 38 -11.71 4.20 0.17
CA ILE A 38 -12.35 3.39 -0.90
C ILE A 38 -13.20 4.21 -1.89
N PRO A 39 -14.02 5.22 -1.51
CA PRO A 39 -14.75 6.03 -2.49
C PRO A 39 -13.84 6.84 -3.43
N GLU A 40 -12.61 7.14 -3.02
CA GLU A 40 -11.61 7.87 -3.80
C GLU A 40 -10.64 6.93 -4.53
N TRP A 41 -10.90 5.62 -4.55
CA TRP A 41 -10.03 4.70 -5.27
C TRP A 41 -10.03 4.97 -6.77
N THR A 42 -8.83 5.01 -7.34
CA THR A 42 -8.66 5.03 -8.79
C THR A 42 -8.94 3.65 -9.38
N LYS A 43 -9.15 3.60 -10.70
CA LYS A 43 -9.31 2.34 -11.43
C LYS A 43 -8.13 1.38 -11.17
N GLU A 44 -6.90 1.89 -11.04
CA GLU A 44 -5.72 1.07 -10.73
C GLU A 44 -5.77 0.47 -9.31
N GLN A 45 -6.25 1.23 -8.32
CA GLN A 45 -6.44 0.70 -6.95
C GLN A 45 -7.54 -0.35 -6.91
N VAL A 46 -8.62 -0.16 -7.69
CA VAL A 46 -9.67 -1.18 -7.89
C VAL A 46 -9.07 -2.45 -8.51
N CYS A 47 -8.18 -2.32 -9.51
CA CYS A 47 -7.48 -3.47 -10.08
C CYS A 47 -6.66 -4.21 -9.02
N GLN A 48 -5.85 -3.50 -8.24
CA GLN A 48 -5.05 -4.11 -7.18
C GLN A 48 -5.90 -4.84 -6.14
N TRP A 49 -7.04 -4.26 -5.76
CA TRP A 49 -7.99 -4.94 -4.89
C TRP A 49 -8.53 -6.22 -5.54
N LEU A 50 -8.89 -6.18 -6.82
CA LEU A 50 -9.32 -7.36 -7.58
C LEU A 50 -8.23 -8.45 -7.61
N LEU A 51 -6.95 -8.10 -7.81
CA LEU A 51 -5.83 -9.05 -7.68
C LEU A 51 -5.79 -9.65 -6.26
N GLY A 52 -5.86 -8.83 -5.22
CA GLY A 52 -5.78 -9.27 -3.82
C GLY A 52 -6.92 -10.22 -3.39
N ILE A 53 -8.09 -10.14 -4.04
CA ILE A 53 -9.19 -11.07 -3.79
C ILE A 53 -9.22 -12.26 -4.76
N GLY A 54 -8.25 -12.37 -5.68
CA GLY A 54 -8.21 -13.41 -6.73
C GLY A 54 -9.34 -13.27 -7.77
N ALA A 55 -9.74 -12.04 -8.07
CA ALA A 55 -10.75 -11.68 -9.07
C ALA A 55 -10.12 -10.98 -10.29
N GLU A 56 -8.83 -11.24 -10.53
CA GLU A 56 -8.03 -10.56 -11.56
C GLU A 56 -8.54 -10.76 -12.99
N GLN A 57 -9.16 -11.90 -13.26
CA GLN A 57 -9.88 -12.20 -14.50
C GLN A 57 -10.97 -11.17 -14.86
N TYR A 58 -11.48 -10.42 -13.89
CA TYR A 58 -12.46 -9.34 -14.11
C TYR A 58 -11.83 -7.96 -14.26
N ILE A 59 -10.51 -7.79 -14.04
CA ILE A 59 -9.84 -6.50 -14.11
C ILE A 59 -10.06 -5.82 -15.45
N SER A 60 -9.86 -6.55 -16.56
CA SER A 60 -10.07 -5.99 -17.90
C SER A 60 -11.49 -5.47 -18.08
N LYS A 61 -12.49 -6.21 -17.59
CA LYS A 61 -13.90 -5.80 -17.65
C LYS A 61 -14.20 -4.59 -16.77
N PHE A 62 -13.61 -4.53 -15.58
CA PHE A 62 -13.74 -3.39 -14.68
C PHE A 62 -13.06 -2.13 -15.26
N LEU A 63 -11.94 -2.27 -15.96
CA LEU A 63 -11.26 -1.19 -16.67
C LEU A 63 -12.05 -0.70 -17.88
N GLU A 64 -12.59 -1.61 -18.71
CA GLU A 64 -13.46 -1.27 -19.84
C GLU A 64 -14.70 -0.48 -19.39
N MET A 65 -15.28 -0.88 -18.26
CA MET A 65 -16.43 -0.22 -17.64
C MET A 65 -16.06 1.08 -16.88
N GLY A 66 -14.77 1.36 -16.69
CA GLY A 66 -14.30 2.52 -15.93
C GLY A 66 -14.71 2.49 -14.45
N ILE A 67 -14.77 1.31 -13.83
CA ILE A 67 -15.17 1.18 -12.43
C ILE A 67 -14.10 1.80 -11.53
N THR A 68 -14.48 2.88 -10.85
CA THR A 68 -13.68 3.54 -9.81
C THR A 68 -14.19 3.16 -8.43
N GLY A 69 -13.52 3.60 -7.36
CA GLY A 69 -13.88 3.32 -5.98
C GLY A 69 -15.32 3.64 -5.61
N SER A 70 -15.81 4.79 -6.05
CA SER A 70 -17.20 5.20 -5.85
C SER A 70 -18.18 4.28 -6.60
N SER A 71 -17.91 3.94 -7.86
CA SER A 71 -18.70 2.96 -8.63
C SER A 71 -18.66 1.55 -8.02
N LEU A 72 -17.50 1.16 -7.49
CA LEU A 72 -17.27 -0.13 -6.85
C LEU A 72 -18.13 -0.30 -5.59
N LEU A 73 -18.29 0.78 -4.82
CA LEU A 73 -19.15 0.78 -3.63
C LEU A 73 -20.64 0.69 -3.98
N VAL A 74 -21.10 1.26 -5.10
CA VAL A 74 -22.50 1.20 -5.54
C VAL A 74 -22.80 0.07 -6.53
N LEU A 75 -21.82 -0.79 -6.80
CA LEU A 75 -21.89 -1.76 -7.88
C LEU A 75 -23.07 -2.75 -7.71
N GLU A 76 -23.95 -2.78 -8.71
CA GLU A 76 -25.20 -3.53 -8.67
C GLU A 76 -25.09 -4.92 -9.32
N SER A 77 -26.08 -5.78 -9.03
CA SER A 77 -26.18 -7.11 -9.68
C SER A 77 -26.30 -7.04 -11.20
N ARG A 78 -26.85 -5.94 -11.74
CA ARG A 78 -26.94 -5.69 -13.19
C ARG A 78 -25.57 -5.51 -13.82
N GLN A 79 -24.69 -4.74 -13.15
CA GLN A 79 -23.32 -4.47 -13.61
C GLN A 79 -22.47 -5.75 -13.56
N LEU A 80 -22.60 -6.54 -12.49
CA LEU A 80 -21.96 -7.85 -12.39
C LEU A 80 -22.34 -8.77 -13.56
N LYS A 81 -23.64 -8.80 -13.91
CA LYS A 81 -24.12 -9.60 -15.04
C LYS A 81 -23.58 -9.09 -16.38
N ALA A 82 -23.51 -7.76 -16.57
CA ALA A 82 -22.95 -7.15 -17.78
C ALA A 82 -21.46 -7.48 -17.98
N MET A 83 -20.70 -7.62 -16.88
CA MET A 83 -19.29 -8.02 -16.90
C MET A 83 -19.08 -9.54 -17.05
N GLY A 84 -20.15 -10.33 -17.23
CA GLY A 84 -20.08 -11.79 -17.33
C GLY A 84 -19.93 -12.50 -15.98
N VAL A 85 -20.10 -11.80 -14.85
CA VAL A 85 -20.05 -12.40 -13.52
C VAL A 85 -21.40 -13.08 -13.22
N VAL A 86 -21.46 -14.40 -13.43
CA VAL A 86 -22.66 -15.23 -13.23
C VAL A 86 -22.40 -16.42 -12.29
N GLY A 87 -23.46 -17.10 -11.85
CA GLY A 87 -23.36 -18.30 -11.02
C GLY A 87 -22.67 -18.06 -9.67
N GLU A 88 -21.71 -18.91 -9.34
CA GLU A 88 -20.94 -18.85 -8.09
C GLU A 88 -20.10 -17.58 -7.96
N ASN A 89 -19.49 -17.12 -9.07
CA ASN A 89 -18.66 -15.92 -9.09
C ASN A 89 -19.46 -14.67 -8.71
N LYS A 90 -20.76 -14.62 -9.07
CA LYS A 90 -21.67 -13.55 -8.65
C LYS A 90 -21.83 -13.51 -7.13
N SER A 91 -22.05 -14.67 -6.51
CA SER A 91 -22.19 -14.79 -5.05
C SER A 91 -20.89 -14.42 -4.34
N ARG A 92 -19.75 -14.88 -4.85
CA ARG A 92 -18.42 -14.53 -4.35
C ARG A 92 -18.18 -13.01 -4.44
N MET A 93 -18.49 -12.42 -5.59
CA MET A 93 -18.31 -10.98 -5.82
C MET A 93 -19.21 -10.14 -4.91
N LYS A 94 -20.49 -10.51 -4.73
CA LYS A 94 -21.38 -9.85 -3.77
C LYS A 94 -20.83 -9.90 -2.34
N ARG A 95 -20.26 -11.04 -1.92
CA ARG A 95 -19.60 -11.19 -0.62
C ARG A 95 -18.41 -10.24 -0.50
N LYS A 96 -17.54 -10.22 -1.50
CA LYS A 96 -16.36 -9.34 -1.55
C LYS A 96 -16.74 -7.85 -1.58
N LEU A 97 -17.80 -7.44 -2.29
CA LEU A 97 -18.31 -6.07 -2.26
C LEU A 97 -18.86 -5.69 -0.88
N LYS A 98 -19.54 -6.61 -0.19
CA LYS A 98 -20.01 -6.38 1.19
C LYS A 98 -18.83 -6.24 2.15
N ASP A 99 -17.85 -7.12 2.05
CA ASP A 99 -16.62 -7.05 2.83
C ASP A 99 -15.84 -5.77 2.53
N LEU A 100 -15.76 -5.36 1.26
CA LEU A 100 -15.11 -4.13 0.85
C LEU A 100 -15.78 -2.90 1.48
N ARG A 101 -17.11 -2.84 1.49
CA ARG A 101 -17.84 -1.76 2.18
C ARG A 101 -17.56 -1.75 3.68
N ALA A 102 -17.54 -2.93 4.31
CA ALA A 102 -17.21 -3.06 5.73
C ALA A 102 -15.75 -2.67 6.02
N GLN A 103 -14.85 -3.01 5.10
CA GLN A 103 -13.44 -2.68 5.13
C GLN A 103 -13.25 -1.16 4.94
N ALA A 104 -14.01 -0.50 4.07
CA ALA A 104 -13.97 0.95 3.90
C ALA A 104 -14.21 1.71 5.22
N GLU A 105 -15.22 1.28 5.97
CA GLU A 105 -15.55 1.81 7.29
C GLU A 105 -14.45 1.52 8.33
N LYS A 106 -13.86 0.32 8.27
CA LYS A 106 -12.80 -0.11 9.19
C LYS A 106 -11.47 0.59 8.90
N GLU A 107 -11.11 0.75 7.63
CA GLU A 107 -9.92 1.47 7.16
C GLU A 107 -9.99 2.95 7.47
N LYS A 108 -11.16 3.58 7.32
CA LYS A 108 -11.36 4.97 7.77
C LYS A 108 -10.96 5.14 9.24
N ARG A 109 -11.30 4.15 10.08
CA ARG A 109 -10.97 4.14 11.52
C ARG A 109 -9.50 3.84 11.80
N GLN A 110 -8.88 2.99 10.99
CA GLN A 110 -7.47 2.61 11.14
C GLN A 110 -6.51 3.70 10.62
N SER A 111 -6.85 4.34 9.49
CA SER A 111 -6.08 5.44 8.90
C SER A 111 -6.03 6.66 9.83
N ASP A 112 -7.15 7.00 10.49
CA ASP A 112 -7.16 8.08 11.49
C ASP A 112 -6.21 7.80 12.67
N LYS A 113 -6.10 6.53 13.08
CA LYS A 113 -5.20 6.12 14.16
C LYS A 113 -3.73 6.18 13.72
N GLN A 114 -3.43 5.75 12.50
CA GLN A 114 -2.08 5.81 11.96
C GLN A 114 -1.60 7.25 11.70
N ARG A 115 -2.50 8.14 11.24
CA ARG A 115 -2.20 9.57 11.08
C ARG A 115 -1.75 10.20 12.39
N ARG A 116 -2.44 9.90 13.50
CA ARG A 116 -2.10 10.40 14.83
C ARG A 116 -0.74 9.90 15.33
N GLU A 117 -0.41 8.64 15.05
CA GLU A 117 0.89 8.07 15.45
C GLU A 117 2.05 8.63 14.62
N LYS A 118 1.85 8.83 13.31
CA LYS A 118 2.86 9.39 12.41
C LYS A 118 3.19 10.85 12.77
N GLU A 119 2.19 11.63 13.15
CA GLU A 119 2.38 13.01 13.63
C GLU A 119 3.19 13.07 14.94
N LYS A 120 2.91 12.17 15.89
CA LYS A 120 3.66 12.09 17.16
C LYS A 120 5.14 11.76 16.93
N LEU A 121 5.43 10.85 16.00
CA LEU A 121 6.80 10.46 15.68
C LEU A 121 7.57 11.60 15.01
N LEU A 122 6.96 12.30 14.05
CA LEU A 122 7.56 13.47 13.40
C LEU A 122 7.89 14.57 14.43
N LYS A 123 6.95 14.89 15.33
CA LYS A 123 7.16 15.90 16.38
C LYS A 123 8.25 15.51 17.39
N LYS A 124 8.44 14.21 17.62
CA LYS A 124 9.50 13.71 18.51
C LYS A 124 10.87 13.75 17.83
N ALA A 125 10.93 13.43 16.54
CA ALA A 125 12.14 13.53 15.73
C ALA A 125 12.62 14.98 15.60
N GLU A 126 11.70 15.93 15.35
CA GLU A 126 12.00 17.36 15.25
C GLU A 126 12.61 17.91 16.56
N LYS A 127 12.02 17.58 17.72
CA LYS A 127 12.57 17.98 19.03
C LYS A 127 13.94 17.38 19.33
N LEU A 128 14.21 16.15 18.85
CA LEU A 128 15.51 15.51 19.00
C LEU A 128 16.56 16.18 18.09
N ALA A 129 16.18 16.53 16.86
CA ALA A 129 17.04 17.26 15.94
C ALA A 129 17.38 18.67 16.44
N GLU A 130 16.41 19.41 16.99
CA GLU A 130 16.63 20.75 17.55
C GLU A 130 17.53 20.73 18.79
N LYS A 131 17.39 19.72 19.65
CA LYS A 131 18.27 19.56 20.81
C LYS A 131 19.69 19.16 20.41
N ALA A 132 19.84 18.40 19.33
CA ALA A 132 21.15 18.03 18.79
C ALA A 132 21.85 19.21 18.10
N SER A 133 21.11 20.13 17.49
CA SER A 133 21.68 21.33 16.84
C SER A 133 22.09 22.41 17.84
N ARG A 134 21.37 22.58 18.95
CA ARG A 134 21.73 23.55 20.02
C ARG A 134 22.94 23.17 20.88
N LYS A 135 23.47 21.96 20.70
CA LYS A 135 24.60 21.43 21.48
C LYS A 135 25.91 21.37 20.68
N LYS A 136 25.89 21.88 19.44
CA LYS A 136 27.06 22.26 18.64
C LYS A 136 27.24 23.77 18.71
#